data_AF-A0A8C5SMP6-F1
#
_entry.id   AF-A0A8C5SMP6-F1
#
_cell.length_a   1.000
_cell.length_b   1.000
_cell.length_c   1.000
_cell.angle_alpha   90.00
_cell.angle_beta   90.00
_cell.angle_gamma   90.00
#
_symmetry.space_group_name_H-M   'P 1'
#
loop_
_entity.id
_entity.type
_entity.pdbx_description
1 polymer ?
#
loop_
_entity_poly.entity_id
_entity_poly.type
_entity_poly.pdbx_seq_one_letter_code
_entity_poly.pdbx_strand_id
1 'polypeptide(L)'
;MQAFVSVPKEGEQIFSAEEFCDVLEMRALAELLGPYGMKFLSDNLMWHVTSQMVELKKLVTENMDILVQIRSNYCHPEKMATLMPRLSGIDNVLKRMTIIGEILWFRSMAQEGLQEVFSNHCPFLMGPIQYLKEFVNPELDIKVKLSIFFFLILYEACDQEENSGNSSSPEEDYKTACLLLVFIAVSLPLLISDPSSIYLTEIDGYRNNIHCLAKAIIQVSAALFTIHNKNIESHLKEFLVVSGILALSCTGFQDSPSLLYFSRSELVFEIVYFLESLFPRYIL
;
A
#
# COMPACT_ATOMS: atom_id res chain seq x y z
N MET A 1 -1.19 -14.41 15.24
CA MET A 1 -2.45 -14.92 14.68
C MET A 1 -2.62 -14.26 13.33
N GLN A 2 -2.76 -15.00 12.22
CA GLN A 2 -2.91 -14.38 10.90
C GLN A 2 -4.41 -14.27 10.60
N ALA A 3 -5.03 -13.18 11.05
CA ALA A 3 -6.45 -12.92 10.90
C ALA A 3 -6.73 -11.42 11.02
N PHE A 4 -7.89 -10.96 10.51
CA PHE A 4 -8.45 -9.68 10.94
C PHE A 4 -9.10 -9.85 12.30
N VAL A 5 -8.81 -8.94 13.23
CA VAL A 5 -9.29 -9.01 14.61
C VAL A 5 -10.17 -7.80 14.92
N SER A 6 -11.25 -8.08 15.62
CA SER A 6 -12.17 -7.11 16.17
C SER A 6 -11.50 -6.19 17.19
N VAL A 7 -11.52 -4.88 16.94
CA VAL A 7 -11.16 -3.90 17.99
C VAL A 7 -12.44 -3.51 18.71
N PRO A 8 -12.59 -3.80 20.01
CA PRO A 8 -13.81 -3.52 20.75
C PRO A 8 -14.12 -2.02 20.69
N LYS A 9 -15.24 -1.67 20.05
CA LYS A 9 -15.85 -0.35 20.09
C LYS A 9 -17.16 -0.46 20.88
N GLU A 10 -17.37 0.45 21.82
CA GLU A 10 -18.59 0.45 22.63
C GLU A 10 -19.83 0.56 21.73
N GLY A 11 -20.68 -0.47 21.72
CA GLY A 11 -22.06 -0.41 21.25
C GLY A 11 -22.40 -1.00 19.89
N GLU A 12 -21.46 -1.53 19.09
CA GLU A 12 -21.75 -1.86 17.68
C GLU A 12 -21.33 -3.24 17.17
N GLN A 13 -20.64 -4.07 17.95
CA GLN A 13 -20.08 -5.28 17.37
C GLN A 13 -21.11 -6.43 17.28
N ILE A 14 -21.63 -6.67 16.08
CA ILE A 14 -22.60 -7.74 15.77
C ILE A 14 -21.92 -9.11 15.57
N PHE A 15 -20.64 -9.12 15.13
CA PHE A 15 -19.86 -10.35 14.93
C PHE A 15 -18.36 -10.10 15.13
N SER A 16 -17.60 -11.16 15.40
CA SER A 16 -16.15 -11.15 15.58
C SER A 16 -15.45 -11.37 14.24
N ALA A 17 -14.65 -10.41 13.74
CA ALA A 17 -13.94 -10.52 12.47
C ALA A 17 -13.03 -11.77 12.39
N GLU A 18 -12.43 -12.15 13.52
CA GLU A 18 -11.55 -13.31 13.65
C GLU A 18 -12.26 -14.65 13.38
N GLU A 19 -13.57 -14.73 13.58
CA GLU A 19 -14.39 -15.92 13.30
C GLU A 19 -14.71 -16.09 11.80
N PHE A 20 -14.35 -15.12 10.95
CA PHE A 20 -14.61 -15.15 9.51
C PHE A 20 -13.35 -14.95 8.66
N CYS A 21 -12.27 -14.45 9.28
CA CYS A 21 -11.09 -13.98 8.56
C CYS A 21 -9.78 -14.62 9.04
N ASP A 22 -9.84 -15.74 9.77
CA ASP A 22 -8.66 -16.51 10.09
C ASP A 22 -8.22 -17.43 8.93
N VAL A 23 -7.10 -18.11 9.13
CA VAL A 23 -6.53 -19.01 8.12
C VAL A 23 -7.48 -20.17 7.77
N LEU A 24 -8.22 -20.71 8.75
CA LEU A 24 -9.12 -21.84 8.52
C LEU A 24 -10.35 -21.41 7.73
N GLU A 25 -10.91 -20.27 8.06
CA GLU A 25 -12.06 -19.68 7.35
C GLU A 25 -11.70 -19.28 5.92
N MET A 26 -10.49 -18.74 5.70
CA MET A 26 -10.02 -18.46 4.33
C MET A 26 -9.88 -19.73 3.48
N ARG A 27 -9.45 -20.85 4.08
CA ARG A 27 -9.41 -22.16 3.39
C ARG A 27 -10.81 -22.68 3.13
N ALA A 28 -11.71 -22.66 4.12
CA ALA A 28 -13.09 -23.10 3.96
C ALA A 28 -13.83 -22.30 2.87
N LEU A 29 -13.63 -20.98 2.84
CA LEU A 29 -14.13 -20.10 1.79
C LEU A 29 -13.58 -20.50 0.42
N ALA A 30 -12.28 -20.81 0.32
CA ALA A 30 -11.66 -21.24 -0.92
C ALA A 30 -12.13 -22.62 -1.39
N GLU A 31 -12.43 -23.55 -0.48
CA GLU A 31 -13.04 -24.84 -0.82
C GLU A 31 -14.44 -24.66 -1.41
N LEU A 32 -15.25 -23.77 -0.82
CA LEU A 32 -16.62 -23.52 -1.26
C LEU A 32 -16.68 -22.78 -2.61
N LEU A 33 -15.88 -21.73 -2.75
CA LEU A 33 -15.88 -20.86 -3.93
C LEU A 33 -15.07 -21.43 -5.09
N GLY A 34 -14.04 -22.22 -4.79
CA GLY A 34 -13.06 -22.69 -5.76
C GLY A 34 -12.28 -21.55 -6.44
N PRO A 35 -11.49 -21.85 -7.49
CA PRO A 35 -10.58 -20.89 -8.10
C PRO A 35 -11.34 -19.76 -8.82
N TYR A 36 -12.50 -20.05 -9.41
CA TYR A 36 -13.31 -19.06 -10.13
C TYR A 36 -13.97 -18.07 -9.17
N GLY A 37 -14.56 -18.56 -8.08
CA GLY A 37 -15.18 -17.70 -7.08
C GLY A 37 -14.14 -16.87 -6.33
N MET A 38 -12.99 -17.45 -6.00
CA MET A 38 -11.87 -16.71 -5.38
C MET A 38 -11.26 -15.67 -6.33
N LYS A 39 -11.21 -15.94 -7.64
CA LYS A 39 -10.85 -14.94 -8.64
C LYS A 39 -11.86 -13.79 -8.66
N PHE A 40 -13.16 -14.10 -8.70
CA PHE A 40 -14.21 -13.09 -8.66
C PHE A 40 -14.12 -12.22 -7.39
N LEU A 41 -13.90 -12.83 -6.22
CA LEU A 41 -13.66 -12.11 -4.97
C LEU A 41 -12.46 -11.17 -5.09
N SER A 42 -11.33 -11.66 -5.61
CA SER A 42 -10.14 -10.85 -5.85
C SER A 42 -10.42 -9.66 -6.78
N ASP A 43 -11.17 -9.86 -7.87
CA ASP A 43 -11.49 -8.80 -8.82
C ASP A 43 -12.35 -7.70 -8.17
N ASN A 44 -13.33 -8.07 -7.33
CA ASN A 44 -14.13 -7.11 -6.56
C ASN A 44 -13.30 -6.32 -5.54
N LEU A 45 -12.39 -6.98 -4.82
CA LEU A 45 -11.45 -6.28 -3.92
C LEU A 45 -10.59 -5.29 -4.70
N MET A 46 -10.17 -5.65 -5.92
CA MET A 46 -9.34 -4.78 -6.75
C MET A 46 -10.09 -3.59 -7.31
N TRP A 47 -11.39 -3.72 -7.56
CA TRP A 47 -12.24 -2.58 -7.90
C TRP A 47 -12.22 -1.50 -6.80
N HIS A 48 -12.29 -1.90 -5.53
CA HIS A 48 -12.21 -0.95 -4.40
C HIS A 48 -10.84 -0.29 -4.29
N VAL A 49 -9.75 -1.00 -4.54
CA VAL A 49 -8.40 -0.41 -4.59
C VAL A 49 -8.32 0.63 -5.71
N THR A 50 -8.84 0.32 -6.89
CA THR A 50 -8.88 1.28 -8.01
C THR A 50 -9.67 2.53 -7.67
N SER A 51 -10.81 2.39 -6.99
CA SER A 51 -11.58 3.54 -6.49
C SER A 51 -10.75 4.42 -5.54
N GLN A 52 -9.95 3.84 -4.64
CA GLN A 52 -9.04 4.62 -3.79
C GLN A 52 -7.92 5.30 -4.60
N MET A 53 -7.41 4.65 -5.65
CA MET A 53 -6.37 5.21 -6.52
C MET A 53 -6.86 6.43 -7.31
N VAL A 54 -8.10 6.43 -7.80
CA VAL A 54 -8.73 7.59 -8.46
C VAL A 54 -8.71 8.81 -7.54
N GLU A 55 -9.10 8.61 -6.29
CA GLU A 55 -9.15 9.68 -5.31
C GLU A 55 -7.75 10.15 -4.90
N LEU A 56 -6.77 9.25 -4.83
CA LEU A 56 -5.37 9.61 -4.61
C LEU A 56 -4.80 10.44 -5.76
N LYS A 57 -5.12 10.12 -7.02
CA LYS A 57 -4.71 10.96 -8.18
C LYS A 57 -5.27 12.36 -8.09
N LYS A 58 -6.55 12.53 -7.70
CA LYS A 58 -7.13 13.87 -7.50
C LYS A 58 -6.33 14.68 -6.46
N LEU A 59 -6.00 14.09 -5.32
CA LEU A 59 -5.20 14.74 -4.28
C LEU A 59 -3.80 15.15 -4.78
N VAL A 60 -3.15 14.29 -5.58
CA VAL A 60 -1.84 14.61 -6.20
C VAL A 60 -1.96 15.75 -7.20
N THR A 61 -2.98 15.73 -8.07
CA THR A 61 -3.21 16.78 -9.06
C THR A 61 -3.49 18.13 -8.40
N GLU A 62 -4.29 18.16 -7.33
CA GLU A 62 -4.57 19.37 -6.55
C GLU A 62 -3.32 19.98 -5.91
N ASN A 63 -2.34 19.15 -5.56
CA ASN A 63 -1.10 19.56 -4.88
C ASN A 63 0.14 19.56 -5.79
N MET A 64 -0.05 19.43 -7.11
CA MET A 64 1.05 19.10 -8.05
C MET A 64 2.24 20.06 -7.94
N ASP A 65 2.00 21.37 -7.96
CA ASP A 65 3.08 22.38 -7.96
C ASP A 65 3.88 22.37 -6.65
N ILE A 66 3.21 22.11 -5.52
CA ILE A 66 3.84 22.03 -4.21
C ILE A 66 4.65 20.74 -4.12
N LEU A 67 4.10 19.61 -4.57
CA LEU A 67 4.79 18.32 -4.55
C LEU A 67 6.05 18.33 -5.45
N VAL A 68 6.02 19.00 -6.60
CA VAL A 68 7.21 19.21 -7.44
C VAL A 68 8.28 19.99 -6.68
N GLN A 69 7.90 21.08 -6.02
CA GLN A 69 8.84 21.87 -5.21
C GLN A 69 9.42 21.07 -4.06
N ILE A 70 8.60 20.27 -3.37
CA ILE A 70 9.05 19.38 -2.29
C ILE A 70 10.06 18.36 -2.83
N ARG A 71 9.76 17.69 -3.94
CA ARG A 71 10.66 16.71 -4.56
C ARG A 71 12.01 17.32 -4.94
N SER A 72 12.07 18.59 -5.31
CA SER A 72 13.35 19.26 -5.60
C SER A 72 14.07 19.84 -4.38
N ASN A 73 13.39 19.97 -3.24
CA ASN A 73 13.91 20.68 -2.07
C ASN A 73 13.84 19.88 -0.75
N TYR A 74 13.56 18.58 -0.76
CA TYR A 74 13.42 17.76 0.46
C TYR A 74 14.67 17.76 1.37
N CYS A 75 15.85 18.05 0.83
CA CYS A 75 17.09 18.23 1.60
C CYS A 75 17.21 19.60 2.31
N HIS A 76 16.31 20.55 2.06
CA HIS A 76 16.38 21.92 2.57
C HIS A 76 15.25 22.15 3.61
N PRO A 77 15.52 21.96 4.92
CA PRO A 77 14.49 21.99 5.95
C PRO A 77 13.75 23.33 6.02
N GLU A 78 14.43 24.45 5.78
CA GLU A 78 13.82 25.80 5.77
C GLU A 78 12.73 25.93 4.70
N LYS A 79 13.00 25.44 3.49
CA LYS A 79 12.00 25.45 2.40
C LYS A 79 10.88 24.47 2.71
N MET A 80 11.21 23.30 3.26
CA MET A 80 10.21 22.30 3.61
C MET A 80 9.22 22.82 4.67
N ALA A 81 9.69 23.54 5.69
CA ALA A 81 8.84 24.16 6.71
C ALA A 81 7.80 25.13 6.12
N THR A 82 8.11 25.77 4.98
CA THR A 82 7.16 26.64 4.27
C THR A 82 6.23 25.91 3.30
N LEU A 83 6.65 24.76 2.77
CA LEU A 83 5.91 24.00 1.76
C LEU A 83 4.91 23.02 2.38
N MET A 84 5.29 22.33 3.46
CA MET A 84 4.45 21.31 4.11
C MET A 84 3.07 21.85 4.55
N PRO A 85 2.94 23.04 5.17
CA PRO A 85 1.64 23.56 5.60
C PRO A 85 0.71 23.95 4.46
N ARG A 86 1.24 24.04 3.23
CA ARG A 86 0.46 24.42 2.03
C ARG A 86 -0.22 23.22 1.37
N LEU A 87 0.15 21.99 1.75
CA LEU A 87 -0.48 20.78 1.21
C LEU A 87 -1.89 20.61 1.79
N SER A 88 -2.85 20.28 0.92
CA SER A 88 -4.22 19.95 1.32
C SER A 88 -4.43 18.43 1.36
N GLY A 89 -5.21 17.93 2.32
CA GLY A 89 -5.63 16.52 2.32
C GLY A 89 -4.55 15.49 2.68
N ILE A 90 -3.48 15.89 3.38
CA ILE A 90 -2.38 15.00 3.80
C ILE A 90 -2.91 13.78 4.60
N ASP A 91 -3.84 14.00 5.54
CA ASP A 91 -4.46 12.93 6.32
C ASP A 91 -5.27 11.96 5.44
N ASN A 92 -5.87 12.46 4.36
CA ASN A 92 -6.66 11.64 3.44
C ASN A 92 -5.77 10.71 2.62
N VAL A 93 -4.54 11.14 2.27
CA VAL A 93 -3.56 10.29 1.58
C VAL A 93 -3.27 9.05 2.42
N LEU A 94 -2.94 9.22 3.70
CA LEU A 94 -2.64 8.10 4.59
C LEU A 94 -3.85 7.20 4.84
N LYS A 95 -5.03 7.77 5.08
CA LYS A 95 -6.26 6.99 5.27
C LYS A 95 -6.56 6.11 4.06
N ARG A 96 -6.48 6.67 2.85
CA ARG A 96 -6.75 5.93 1.61
C ARG A 96 -5.69 4.86 1.35
N MET A 97 -4.42 5.16 1.57
CA MET A 97 -3.35 4.16 1.45
C MET A 97 -3.47 3.04 2.49
N THR A 98 -3.95 3.36 3.70
CA THR A 98 -4.21 2.36 4.75
C THR A 98 -5.33 1.42 4.32
N ILE A 99 -6.45 1.96 3.81
CA ILE A 99 -7.57 1.17 3.24
C ILE A 99 -7.08 0.26 2.11
N ILE A 100 -6.26 0.78 1.18
CA ILE A 100 -5.65 -0.04 0.12
C ILE A 100 -4.85 -1.19 0.75
N GLY A 101 -4.04 -0.89 1.75
CA GLY A 101 -3.23 -1.88 2.46
C GLY A 101 -4.07 -2.97 3.10
N GLU A 102 -5.15 -2.61 3.79
CA GLU A 102 -6.09 -3.56 4.42
C GLU A 102 -6.69 -4.51 3.37
N ILE A 103 -7.19 -3.96 2.26
CA ILE A 103 -7.77 -4.75 1.16
C ILE A 103 -6.73 -5.72 0.58
N LEU A 104 -5.48 -5.25 0.38
CA LEU A 104 -4.40 -6.09 -0.14
C LEU A 104 -3.94 -7.16 0.87
N TRP A 105 -4.03 -6.89 2.16
CA TRP A 105 -3.80 -7.88 3.21
C TRP A 105 -4.87 -8.98 3.18
N PHE A 106 -6.14 -8.60 3.17
CA PHE A 106 -7.25 -9.54 3.04
C PHE A 106 -7.14 -10.39 1.78
N ARG A 107 -6.85 -9.76 0.64
CA ARG A 107 -6.65 -10.45 -0.64
C ARG A 107 -5.53 -11.49 -0.58
N SER A 108 -4.40 -11.21 0.07
CA SER A 108 -3.33 -12.21 0.19
C SER A 108 -3.72 -13.37 1.09
N MET A 109 -4.41 -13.12 2.21
CA MET A 109 -4.89 -14.22 3.05
C MET A 109 -5.85 -15.14 2.30
N ALA A 110 -6.78 -14.56 1.52
CA ALA A 110 -7.67 -15.30 0.65
C ALA A 110 -6.89 -16.12 -0.41
N GLN A 111 -5.84 -15.54 -1.01
CA GLN A 111 -4.99 -16.23 -1.98
C GLN A 111 -4.15 -17.35 -1.36
N GLU A 112 -3.64 -17.15 -0.15
CA GLU A 112 -2.91 -18.16 0.61
C GLU A 112 -3.82 -19.35 0.95
N GLY A 113 -5.04 -19.08 1.42
CA GLY A 113 -6.06 -20.11 1.65
C GLY A 113 -6.36 -20.92 0.38
N LEU A 114 -6.54 -20.26 -0.76
CA LEU A 114 -6.75 -20.93 -2.05
C LEU A 114 -5.54 -21.76 -2.47
N GLN A 115 -4.32 -21.23 -2.32
CA GLN A 115 -3.10 -21.94 -2.69
C GLN A 115 -2.98 -23.25 -1.90
N GLU A 116 -3.30 -23.25 -0.62
CA GLU A 116 -3.23 -24.44 0.22
C GLU A 116 -4.28 -25.49 -0.15
N VAL A 117 -5.53 -25.06 -0.37
CA VAL A 117 -6.60 -25.94 -0.87
C VAL A 117 -6.15 -26.59 -2.19
N PHE A 118 -5.59 -25.82 -3.12
CA PHE A 118 -5.13 -26.36 -4.40
C PHE A 118 -3.93 -27.28 -4.29
N SER A 119 -2.99 -26.99 -3.39
CA SER A 119 -1.86 -27.88 -3.11
C SER A 119 -2.32 -29.24 -2.60
N ASN A 120 -3.43 -29.29 -1.85
CA ASN A 120 -4.02 -30.52 -1.35
C ASN A 120 -4.90 -31.25 -2.39
N HIS A 121 -5.78 -30.53 -3.09
CA HIS A 121 -6.72 -31.12 -4.05
C HIS A 121 -6.10 -31.46 -5.41
N CYS A 122 -5.14 -30.65 -5.86
CA CYS A 122 -4.58 -30.69 -7.21
C CYS A 122 -3.04 -30.68 -7.21
N PRO A 123 -2.35 -31.56 -6.43
CA PRO A 123 -0.89 -31.51 -6.26
C PRO A 123 -0.13 -31.66 -7.59
N PHE A 124 -0.64 -32.47 -8.51
CA PHE A 124 -0.03 -32.69 -9.83
C PHE A 124 -0.11 -31.49 -10.77
N LEU A 125 -1.05 -30.56 -10.53
CA LEU A 125 -1.11 -29.28 -11.25
C LEU A 125 -0.24 -28.23 -10.55
N MET A 126 -0.29 -28.21 -9.21
CA MET A 126 0.44 -27.21 -8.42
C MET A 126 1.95 -27.38 -8.49
N GLY A 127 2.48 -28.60 -8.50
CA GLY A 127 3.92 -28.85 -8.59
C GLY A 127 4.57 -28.20 -9.82
N PRO A 128 4.07 -28.48 -11.05
CA PRO A 128 4.54 -27.82 -12.27
C PRO A 128 4.35 -26.30 -12.27
N ILE A 129 3.22 -25.78 -11.74
CA ILE A 129 2.98 -24.33 -11.66
C ILE A 129 4.00 -23.65 -10.74
N GLN A 130 4.30 -24.25 -9.58
CA GLN A 130 5.31 -23.74 -8.66
C GLN A 130 6.70 -23.79 -9.29
N TYR A 131 7.04 -24.89 -9.96
CA TYR A 131 8.31 -25.01 -10.68
C TYR A 131 8.43 -23.96 -11.79
N LEU A 132 7.39 -23.75 -12.60
CA LEU A 132 7.39 -22.71 -13.63
C LEU A 132 7.60 -21.32 -13.06
N LYS A 133 7.06 -21.03 -11.87
CA LYS A 133 7.26 -19.75 -11.17
C LYS A 133 8.73 -19.44 -10.91
N GLU A 134 9.56 -20.46 -10.66
CA GLU A 134 11.02 -20.28 -10.47
C GLU A 134 11.75 -19.85 -11.75
N PHE A 135 11.15 -20.07 -12.93
CA PHE A 135 11.68 -19.64 -14.23
C PHE A 135 11.07 -18.34 -14.73
N VAL A 136 10.07 -17.80 -14.03
CA VAL A 136 9.51 -16.48 -14.35
C VAL A 136 10.52 -15.44 -13.89
N ASN A 137 11.09 -14.69 -14.84
CA ASN A 137 11.97 -13.56 -14.50
C ASN A 137 11.23 -12.58 -13.59
N PRO A 138 11.90 -11.93 -12.62
CA PRO A 138 11.26 -11.01 -11.69
C PRO A 138 10.43 -9.90 -12.37
N GLU A 139 10.91 -9.37 -13.50
CA GLU A 139 10.19 -8.38 -14.32
C GLU A 139 8.87 -8.92 -14.92
N LEU A 140 8.82 -10.22 -15.23
CA LEU A 140 7.64 -10.91 -15.73
C LEU A 140 6.72 -11.34 -14.57
N ASP A 141 7.29 -11.72 -13.42
CA ASP A 141 6.59 -12.14 -12.22
C ASP A 141 5.86 -10.97 -11.56
N ILE A 142 6.46 -9.78 -11.56
CA ILE A 142 5.81 -8.54 -11.14
C ILE A 142 4.59 -8.25 -12.05
N LYS A 143 4.74 -8.36 -13.38
CA LYS A 143 3.64 -8.18 -14.34
C LYS A 143 2.51 -9.21 -14.17
N VAL A 144 2.85 -10.45 -13.81
CA VAL A 144 1.88 -11.55 -13.64
C VAL A 144 1.22 -11.55 -12.26
N LYS A 145 1.94 -11.21 -11.18
CA LYS A 145 1.42 -11.12 -9.80
C LYS A 145 0.53 -9.88 -9.58
N LEU A 146 0.77 -8.80 -10.31
CA LEU A 146 0.00 -7.56 -10.18
C LEU A 146 -1.31 -7.64 -10.97
N SER A 147 -2.30 -8.32 -10.42
CA SER A 147 -3.71 -8.16 -10.83
C SER A 147 -4.20 -6.70 -10.74
N ILE A 148 -3.49 -5.86 -9.99
CA ILE A 148 -3.66 -4.40 -9.93
C ILE A 148 -3.41 -3.76 -11.31
N PHE A 149 -2.50 -4.33 -12.11
CA PHE A 149 -2.14 -3.85 -13.44
C PHE A 149 -3.34 -3.84 -14.40
N PHE A 150 -4.16 -4.90 -14.37
CA PHE A 150 -5.34 -4.99 -15.24
C PHE A 150 -6.36 -3.89 -14.94
N PHE A 151 -6.56 -3.56 -13.66
CA PHE A 151 -7.51 -2.52 -13.26
C PHE A 151 -6.94 -1.09 -13.28
N LEU A 152 -5.62 -0.91 -13.15
CA LEU A 152 -5.00 0.39 -13.38
C LEU A 152 -4.95 0.76 -14.87
N ILE A 153 -4.87 -0.23 -15.77
CA ILE A 153 -5.13 -0.02 -17.20
C ILE A 153 -6.59 0.39 -17.42
N LEU A 154 -7.54 -0.20 -16.68
CA LEU A 154 -8.93 0.26 -16.69
C LEU A 154 -9.10 1.64 -16.05
N TYR A 155 -8.24 2.05 -15.12
CA TYR A 155 -8.19 3.42 -14.59
C TYR A 155 -7.76 4.43 -15.67
N GLU A 156 -6.86 4.03 -16.57
CA GLU A 156 -6.52 4.81 -17.77
C GLU A 156 -7.69 4.81 -18.79
N ALA A 157 -8.49 3.75 -18.82
CA ALA A 157 -9.70 3.66 -19.64
C ALA A 157 -10.94 4.35 -19.03
N CYS A 158 -11.05 4.49 -17.71
CA CYS A 158 -12.15 5.19 -17.04
C CYS A 158 -12.13 6.69 -17.30
N ASP A 159 -10.98 7.26 -17.67
CA ASP A 159 -10.88 8.64 -18.17
C ASP A 159 -11.56 8.80 -19.55
N GLN A 160 -11.89 7.69 -20.25
CA GLN A 160 -12.52 7.73 -21.57
C GLN A 160 -14.05 7.79 -21.53
N GLU A 161 -14.71 7.47 -20.41
CA GLU A 161 -16.18 7.35 -20.41
C GLU A 161 -16.95 8.51 -19.74
N GLU A 162 -16.32 9.43 -19.01
CA GLU A 162 -17.02 10.61 -18.49
C GLU A 162 -16.19 11.91 -18.61
N ASN A 163 -16.51 12.68 -19.66
CA ASN A 163 -16.18 14.10 -19.91
C ASN A 163 -14.91 14.43 -20.72
N SER A 164 -15.14 14.68 -22.02
CA SER A 164 -14.59 15.82 -22.81
C SER A 164 -13.18 16.34 -22.48
N GLY A 165 -12.20 15.94 -23.31
CA GLY A 165 -11.26 16.91 -23.90
C GLY A 165 -9.83 17.00 -23.35
N ASN A 166 -9.43 16.26 -22.32
CA ASN A 166 -8.04 16.24 -21.85
C ASN A 166 -7.59 14.80 -21.60
N SER A 167 -7.15 14.11 -22.66
CA SER A 167 -6.34 12.89 -22.48
C SER A 167 -5.01 13.31 -21.83
N SER A 168 -4.79 12.96 -20.56
CA SER A 168 -3.48 13.17 -19.94
C SER A 168 -2.41 12.44 -20.74
N SER A 169 -1.26 13.09 -20.93
CA SER A 169 -0.17 12.43 -21.65
C SER A 169 0.44 11.33 -20.76
N PRO A 170 0.99 10.25 -21.34
CA PRO A 170 1.67 9.20 -20.56
C PRO A 170 2.79 9.74 -19.65
N GLU A 171 3.37 10.89 -20.00
CA GLU A 171 4.38 11.58 -19.21
C GLU A 171 3.79 12.29 -17.97
N GLU A 172 2.58 12.85 -18.09
CA GLU A 172 1.85 13.45 -16.97
C GLU A 172 1.35 12.39 -15.98
N ASP A 173 0.90 11.24 -16.47
CA ASP A 173 0.50 10.12 -15.60
C ASP A 173 1.70 9.53 -14.84
N TYR A 174 2.84 9.38 -15.52
CA TYR A 174 4.09 8.99 -14.85
C TYR A 174 4.55 10.02 -13.81
N LYS A 175 4.44 11.31 -14.11
CA LYS A 175 4.73 12.39 -13.15
C LYS A 175 3.82 12.28 -11.93
N THR A 176 2.53 12.04 -12.14
CA THR A 176 1.54 11.84 -11.07
C THR A 176 1.91 10.65 -10.20
N ALA A 177 2.31 9.51 -10.78
CA ALA A 177 2.77 8.34 -10.04
C ALA A 177 4.00 8.64 -9.16
N CYS A 178 4.97 9.41 -9.68
CA CYS A 178 6.13 9.83 -8.89
C CYS A 178 5.74 10.76 -7.73
N LEU A 179 4.87 11.74 -8.00
CA LEU A 179 4.43 12.70 -7.00
C LEU A 179 3.54 12.07 -5.92
N LEU A 180 2.81 10.99 -6.24
CA LEU A 180 2.10 10.18 -5.24
C LEU A 180 3.05 9.64 -4.18
N LEU A 181 4.20 9.09 -4.58
CA LEU A 181 5.21 8.62 -3.61
C LEU A 181 5.75 9.74 -2.74
N VAL A 182 6.04 10.90 -3.33
CA VAL A 182 6.45 12.09 -2.57
C VAL A 182 5.36 12.50 -1.58
N PHE A 183 4.09 12.47 -2.00
CA PHE A 183 2.96 12.84 -1.15
C PHE A 183 2.80 11.86 0.03
N ILE A 184 2.93 10.55 -0.23
CA ILE A 184 2.92 9.55 0.84
C ILE A 184 4.08 9.82 1.81
N ALA A 185 5.30 10.05 1.31
CA ALA A 185 6.49 10.27 2.12
C ALA A 185 6.35 11.47 3.07
N VAL A 186 5.83 12.60 2.58
CA VAL A 186 5.57 13.78 3.42
C VAL A 186 4.43 13.61 4.41
N SER A 187 3.55 12.65 4.17
CA SER A 187 2.43 12.38 5.06
C SER A 187 2.84 11.50 6.24
N LEU A 188 3.82 10.58 6.05
CA LEU A 188 4.23 9.62 7.08
C LEU A 188 4.55 10.23 8.46
N PRO A 189 5.22 11.39 8.58
CA PRO A 189 5.50 11.98 9.89
C PRO A 189 4.25 12.33 10.71
N LEU A 190 3.08 12.50 10.07
CA LEU A 190 1.82 12.71 10.79
C LEU A 190 1.43 11.52 11.68
N LEU A 191 1.85 10.31 11.30
CA LEU A 191 1.59 9.09 12.06
C LEU A 191 2.26 9.11 13.43
N ILE A 192 3.36 9.85 13.59
CA ILE A 192 4.06 10.01 14.88
C ILE A 192 3.17 10.76 15.89
N SER A 193 2.40 11.73 15.39
CA SER A 193 1.51 12.55 16.23
C SER A 193 0.15 11.90 16.47
N ASP A 194 -0.23 10.91 15.67
CA ASP A 194 -1.52 10.22 15.79
C ASP A 194 -1.56 9.35 17.07
N PRO A 195 -2.50 9.62 18.01
CA PRO A 195 -2.64 8.84 19.23
C PRO A 195 -3.07 7.39 18.98
N SER A 196 -3.61 7.07 17.81
CA SER A 196 -4.01 5.71 17.43
C SER A 196 -2.88 4.87 16.81
N SER A 197 -1.74 5.50 16.49
CA SER A 197 -0.50 4.83 16.04
C SER A 197 0.23 4.19 17.22
N ILE A 198 -0.41 3.21 17.85
CA ILE A 198 0.15 2.43 18.95
C ILE A 198 0.28 1.00 18.47
N TYR A 199 1.50 0.47 18.58
CA TYR A 199 1.79 -0.93 18.32
C TYR A 199 1.28 -1.78 19.49
N LEU A 200 0.55 -2.83 19.17
CA LEU A 200 -0.07 -3.77 20.09
C LEU A 200 0.58 -5.13 19.88
N THR A 201 1.35 -5.58 20.87
CA THR A 201 2.08 -6.87 20.83
C THR A 201 1.15 -8.07 20.75
N GLU A 202 -0.08 -7.94 21.26
CA GLU A 202 -1.09 -9.01 21.23
C GLU A 202 -1.53 -9.38 19.81
N ILE A 203 -1.56 -8.40 18.91
CA ILE A 203 -1.97 -8.55 17.51
C ILE A 203 -0.81 -8.40 16.52
N ASP A 204 0.41 -8.19 17.02
CA ASP A 204 1.61 -7.95 16.20
C ASP A 204 1.39 -6.86 15.13
N GLY A 205 0.78 -5.76 15.55
CA GLY A 205 0.33 -4.72 14.62
C GLY A 205 -0.11 -3.44 15.31
N TYR A 206 -0.42 -2.43 14.49
CA TYR A 206 -0.86 -1.11 14.97
C TYR A 206 -2.38 -1.00 15.00
N ARG A 207 -2.92 -0.34 16.03
CA ARG A 207 -4.36 -0.20 16.24
C ARG A 207 -5.12 0.47 15.08
N ASN A 208 -4.46 1.36 14.35
CA ASN A 208 -4.98 2.07 13.19
C ASN A 208 -4.53 1.47 11.84
N ASN A 209 -4.06 0.22 11.84
CA ASN A 209 -3.71 -0.55 10.64
C ASN A 209 -2.60 0.06 9.76
N ILE A 210 -1.79 0.99 10.29
CA ILE A 210 -0.71 1.63 9.50
C ILE A 210 0.41 0.67 9.08
N HIS A 211 0.56 -0.50 9.71
CA HIS A 211 1.41 -1.59 9.22
C HIS A 211 0.99 -2.08 7.83
N CYS A 212 -0.28 -1.91 7.45
CA CYS A 212 -0.78 -2.22 6.12
C CYS A 212 -0.23 -1.27 5.04
N LEU A 213 0.24 -0.07 5.41
CA LEU A 213 0.80 0.91 4.46
C LEU A 213 1.98 0.35 3.69
N ALA A 214 2.84 -0.45 4.31
CA ALA A 214 4.02 -0.96 3.64
C ALA A 214 3.65 -1.87 2.45
N LYS A 215 2.65 -2.73 2.63
CA LYS A 215 2.12 -3.56 1.54
C LYS A 215 1.48 -2.72 0.45
N ALA A 216 0.72 -1.69 0.83
CA ALA A 216 0.12 -0.75 -0.12
C ALA A 216 1.19 -0.03 -0.95
N ILE A 217 2.21 0.55 -0.29
CA ILE A 217 3.30 1.28 -0.95
C ILE A 217 4.03 0.38 -1.94
N ILE A 218 4.43 -0.84 -1.56
CA ILE A 218 5.14 -1.76 -2.46
C ILE A 218 4.27 -2.11 -3.66
N GLN A 219 3.03 -2.56 -3.43
CA GLN A 219 2.21 -3.09 -4.52
C GLN A 219 1.68 -1.99 -5.44
N VAL A 220 1.32 -0.82 -4.90
CA VAL A 220 0.93 0.35 -5.71
C VAL A 220 2.12 0.85 -6.52
N SER A 221 3.31 0.98 -5.93
CA SER A 221 4.51 1.39 -6.67
C SER A 221 4.84 0.39 -7.78
N ALA A 222 4.83 -0.90 -7.45
CA ALA A 222 5.10 -1.95 -8.41
C ALA A 222 4.10 -1.89 -9.57
N ALA A 223 2.81 -1.69 -9.29
CA ALA A 223 1.78 -1.54 -10.33
C ALA A 223 2.01 -0.30 -11.21
N LEU A 224 2.13 0.89 -10.61
CA LEU A 224 2.28 2.15 -11.35
C LEU A 224 3.54 2.15 -12.23
N PHE A 225 4.70 1.79 -11.67
CA PHE A 225 5.95 1.86 -12.42
C PHE A 225 6.10 0.72 -13.42
N THR A 226 5.41 -0.41 -13.24
CA THR A 226 5.33 -1.43 -14.29
C THR A 226 4.55 -0.92 -15.50
N ILE A 227 3.47 -0.15 -15.30
CA ILE A 227 2.64 0.40 -16.41
C ILE A 227 3.48 1.35 -17.25
N HIS A 228 4.25 2.21 -16.60
CA HIS A 228 5.13 3.17 -17.27
C HIS A 228 6.47 2.57 -17.74
N ASN A 229 6.67 1.25 -17.58
CA ASN A 229 7.92 0.54 -17.91
C ASN A 229 9.16 1.19 -17.27
N LYS A 230 9.07 1.48 -15.96
CA LYS A 230 10.11 2.13 -15.16
C LYS A 230 10.63 1.18 -14.08
N ASN A 231 11.87 1.43 -13.66
CA ASN A 231 12.50 0.64 -12.61
C ASN A 231 11.87 0.95 -11.24
N ILE A 232 11.15 -0.02 -10.68
CA ILE A 232 10.44 0.12 -9.39
C ILE A 232 11.42 0.37 -8.24
N GLU A 233 12.57 -0.31 -8.27
CA GLU A 233 13.57 -0.24 -7.21
C GLU A 233 14.10 1.18 -6.99
N SER A 234 14.44 1.87 -8.08
CA SER A 234 14.93 3.25 -8.07
C SER A 234 13.93 4.21 -7.41
N HIS A 235 12.64 4.04 -7.71
CA HIS A 235 11.57 4.90 -7.18
C HIS A 235 11.31 4.63 -5.71
N LEU A 236 11.30 3.36 -5.30
CA LEU A 236 11.15 3.02 -3.89
C LEU A 236 12.39 3.45 -3.08
N LYS A 237 13.60 3.37 -3.63
CA LYS A 237 14.81 3.92 -2.99
C LYS A 237 14.71 5.43 -2.78
N GLU A 238 14.26 6.18 -3.80
CA GLU A 238 13.97 7.62 -3.67
C GLU A 238 12.95 7.86 -2.55
N PHE A 239 11.85 7.11 -2.55
CA PHE A 239 10.82 7.19 -1.50
C PHE A 239 11.38 6.97 -0.09
N LEU A 240 12.23 5.95 0.11
CA LEU A 240 12.84 5.65 1.40
C LEU A 240 13.75 6.80 1.86
N VAL A 241 14.56 7.36 0.95
CA VAL A 241 15.44 8.51 1.26
C VAL A 241 14.62 9.72 1.68
N VAL A 242 13.59 10.08 0.90
CA VAL A 242 12.73 11.23 1.20
C VAL A 242 12.01 11.02 2.53
N SER A 243 11.41 9.85 2.74
CA SER A 243 10.69 9.52 3.98
C SER A 243 11.61 9.55 5.20
N GLY A 244 12.84 9.02 5.09
CA GLY A 244 13.82 9.01 6.17
C GLY A 244 14.28 10.42 6.57
N ILE A 245 14.56 11.28 5.58
CA ILE A 245 14.93 12.69 5.84
C ILE A 245 13.78 13.45 6.53
N LEU A 246 12.54 13.23 6.08
CA LEU A 246 11.37 13.90 6.64
C LEU A 246 11.03 13.39 8.05
N ALA A 247 11.21 12.10 8.31
CA ALA A 247 11.06 11.54 9.65
C ALA A 247 12.09 12.12 10.63
N LEU A 248 13.37 12.17 10.24
CA LEU A 248 14.46 12.72 11.05
C LEU A 248 14.31 14.22 11.32
N SER A 249 13.82 14.98 10.35
CA SER A 249 13.59 16.42 10.54
C SER A 249 12.45 16.68 11.52
N CYS A 250 11.44 15.82 11.62
CA CYS A 250 10.38 15.94 12.63
C CYS A 250 10.83 15.58 14.06
N THR A 251 11.79 14.68 14.24
CA THR A 251 12.30 14.30 15.58
C THR A 251 13.23 15.35 16.18
N GLY A 252 13.81 16.24 15.37
CA GLY A 252 14.65 17.35 15.83
C GLY A 252 13.92 18.59 16.36
N PHE A 253 12.57 18.61 16.33
CA PHE A 253 11.77 19.82 16.63
C PHE A 253 10.96 19.79 17.95
N GLN A 254 11.10 18.77 18.82
CA GLN A 254 10.39 18.76 20.12
C GLN A 254 11.28 18.37 21.32
N ASP A 255 11.44 19.33 22.25
CA ASP A 255 12.20 19.30 23.51
C ASP A 255 11.66 18.33 24.59
N SER A 256 10.96 17.25 24.24
CA SER A 256 10.41 16.30 25.23
C SER A 256 10.78 14.85 24.93
N PRO A 257 11.72 14.25 25.69
CA PRO A 257 12.09 12.84 25.54
C PRO A 257 11.07 11.99 26.29
N SER A 258 9.92 11.72 25.67
CA SER A 258 8.98 10.71 26.18
C SER A 258 9.19 9.40 25.43
N LEU A 259 9.26 8.28 26.15
CA LEU A 259 9.48 6.93 25.60
C LEU A 259 8.50 6.58 24.46
N LEU A 260 7.30 7.16 24.51
CA LEU A 260 6.24 7.07 23.50
C LEU A 260 6.64 7.72 22.16
N TYR A 261 7.36 8.84 22.19
CA TYR A 261 7.88 9.48 20.97
C TYR A 261 9.00 8.66 20.34
N PHE A 262 9.84 8.01 21.15
CA PHE A 262 10.89 7.13 20.66
C PHE A 262 10.30 5.91 19.93
N SER A 263 9.31 5.24 20.54
CA SER A 263 8.56 4.13 19.94
C SER A 263 7.76 4.53 18.68
N ARG A 264 7.28 5.78 18.59
CA ARG A 264 6.59 6.29 17.40
C ARG A 264 7.52 6.78 16.29
N SER A 265 8.76 7.16 16.61
CA SER A 265 9.78 7.39 15.59
C SER A 265 10.24 6.06 14.99
N GLU A 266 10.34 4.99 15.80
CA GLU A 266 10.59 3.63 15.36
C GLU A 266 9.55 3.14 14.35
N LEU A 267 8.28 3.55 14.43
CA LEU A 267 7.24 3.20 13.45
C LEU A 267 7.56 3.61 12.00
N VAL A 268 8.05 4.84 11.78
CA VAL A 268 8.41 5.26 10.41
C VAL A 268 9.65 4.48 9.94
N PHE A 269 10.58 4.21 10.85
CA PHE A 269 11.72 3.33 10.60
C PHE A 269 11.31 1.88 10.40
N GLU A 270 10.26 1.38 11.04
CA GLU A 270 9.72 0.04 10.85
C GLU A 270 9.02 -0.07 9.52
N ILE A 271 8.25 0.95 9.09
CA ILE A 271 7.70 0.98 7.73
C ILE A 271 8.85 0.98 6.73
N VAL A 272 9.88 1.82 6.92
CA VAL A 272 11.07 1.88 6.06
C VAL A 272 11.85 0.56 6.07
N TYR A 273 12.07 -0.05 7.23
CA TYR A 273 12.80 -1.30 7.41
C TYR A 273 12.01 -2.49 6.88
N PHE A 274 10.70 -2.51 7.10
CA PHE A 274 9.80 -3.52 6.56
C PHE A 274 9.75 -3.42 5.04
N LEU A 275 9.71 -2.21 4.48
CA LEU A 275 9.86 -1.96 3.05
C LEU A 275 11.21 -2.48 2.53
N GLU A 276 12.32 -2.23 3.22
CA GLU A 276 13.65 -2.77 2.87
C GLU A 276 13.71 -4.31 2.97
N SER A 277 13.05 -4.92 3.95
CA SER A 277 13.04 -6.37 4.16
C SER A 277 12.15 -7.12 3.16
N LEU A 278 11.08 -6.47 2.71
CA LEU A 278 10.14 -7.01 1.73
C LEU A 278 10.56 -6.74 0.30
N PHE A 279 11.40 -5.72 0.08
CA PHE A 279 11.95 -5.37 -1.22
C PHE A 279 12.50 -6.57 -2.01
N PRO A 280 13.33 -7.46 -1.41
CA PRO A 280 13.90 -8.60 -2.12
C PRO A 280 12.89 -9.74 -2.29
N ARG A 281 11.73 -9.74 -1.60
CA ARG A 281 10.74 -10.82 -1.66
C ARG A 281 9.57 -10.54 -2.61
N TYR A 282 9.34 -9.27 -2.95
CA TYR A 282 8.24 -8.85 -3.84
C TYR A 282 8.72 -8.28 -5.18
N ILE A 283 10.01 -7.98 -5.35
CA ILE A 283 10.62 -7.47 -6.59
C ILE A 283 11.57 -8.50 -7.24
N LEU A 284 11.98 -9.56 -6.52
CA LEU A 284 12.64 -10.75 -7.07
C LEU A 284 11.64 -11.91 -7.14
#